data_AF-A0A417D7P1-F1
#
_entry.id   AF-A0A417D7P1-F1
#
_cell.length_a   1.000
_cell.length_b   1.000
_cell.length_c   1.000
_cell.angle_alpha   90.00
_cell.angle_beta   90.00
_cell.angle_gamma   90.00
#
_symmetry.space_group_name_H-M   'P 1'
#
loop_
_entity.id
_entity.type
_entity.pdbx_description
1 polymer ?
#
loop_
_entity_poly.entity_id
_entity_poly.type
_entity_poly.pdbx_seq_one_letter_code
_entity_poly.pdbx_strand_id
1 'polypeptide(L)'
;MKKTKFNQSWKVSKIDGKILGQQINGFPEGKSINLPHDAMIEESTDINSRNNTQTAYFPGGYYRYTKDFTAPEEWKDKIINLEFEGSYMNSRVYLNNNYVAAAIMVIQIFM
;
A
#
# COMPACT_ATOMS: atom_id res chain seq x y z
N MET A 1 -22.31 10.07 5.91
CA MET A 1 -21.38 8.97 6.22
C MET A 1 -20.26 9.51 7.09
N LYS A 2 -19.96 8.89 8.24
CA LYS A 2 -18.83 9.33 9.09
C LYS A 2 -17.53 8.88 8.43
N LYS A 3 -16.63 9.80 8.10
CA LYS A 3 -15.28 9.50 7.60
C LYS A 3 -14.27 9.69 8.72
N THR A 4 -13.27 8.83 8.78
CA THR A 4 -12.15 8.95 9.72
C THR A 4 -10.86 8.69 8.97
N LYS A 5 -9.84 9.52 9.22
CA LYS A 5 -8.53 9.36 8.57
C LYS A 5 -7.91 8.03 8.99
N PHE A 6 -7.44 7.27 8.02
CA PHE A 6 -6.81 5.96 8.25
C PHE A 6 -5.30 5.97 7.98
N ASN A 7 -4.68 7.15 8.08
CA ASN A 7 -3.34 7.43 7.56
C ASN A 7 -2.18 7.03 8.50
N GLN A 8 -2.45 6.76 9.76
CA GLN A 8 -1.39 6.55 10.76
C GLN A 8 -0.92 5.10 10.84
N SER A 9 0.33 4.90 11.28
CA SER A 9 0.86 3.59 11.68
C SER A 9 0.87 2.55 10.57
N TRP A 10 1.23 2.98 9.35
CA TRP A 10 1.53 2.07 8.26
C TRP A 10 2.99 1.66 8.31
N LYS A 11 3.32 0.55 7.66
CA LYS A 11 4.69 0.17 7.34
C LYS A 11 4.86 0.11 5.84
N VAL A 12 6.04 0.48 5.35
CA VAL A 12 6.41 0.39 3.94
C VAL A 12 7.69 -0.42 3.77
N SER A 13 7.70 -1.36 2.81
CA SER A 13 8.91 -2.05 2.38
C SER A 13 8.99 -2.12 0.86
N LYS A 14 10.21 -2.02 0.32
CA LYS A 14 10.48 -2.25 -1.09
C LYS A 14 10.52 -3.76 -1.35
N ILE A 15 9.87 -4.19 -2.42
CA ILE A 15 9.76 -5.60 -2.81
C ILE A 15 10.20 -5.78 -4.27
N ASP A 16 10.51 -7.01 -4.66
CA ASP A 16 11.03 -7.35 -6.00
C ASP A 16 9.93 -7.60 -7.05
N GLY A 17 8.66 -7.42 -6.68
CA GLY A 17 7.50 -7.68 -7.53
C GLY A 17 7.08 -9.15 -7.63
N LYS A 18 7.84 -10.10 -7.06
CA LYS A 18 7.52 -11.53 -7.06
C LYS A 18 6.66 -11.90 -5.86
N ILE A 19 5.40 -11.46 -5.88
CA ILE A 19 4.46 -11.60 -4.76
C ILE A 19 4.33 -13.05 -4.25
N LEU A 20 4.23 -14.04 -5.15
CA LEU A 20 4.10 -15.45 -4.77
C LEU A 20 5.32 -15.96 -3.99
N GLY A 21 6.54 -15.59 -4.44
CA GLY A 21 7.77 -15.97 -3.75
C GLY A 21 7.85 -15.37 -2.34
N GLN A 22 7.38 -14.14 -2.16
CA GLN A 22 7.38 -13.48 -0.85
C GLN A 22 6.24 -13.93 0.08
N GLN A 23 5.13 -14.43 -0.45
CA GLN A 23 4.12 -15.08 0.38
C GLN A 23 4.65 -16.37 1.03
N ILE A 24 5.54 -17.09 0.36
CA ILE A 24 6.15 -18.33 0.87
C ILE A 24 7.33 -18.03 1.79
N ASN A 25 8.24 -17.14 1.36
CA ASN A 25 9.50 -16.89 2.05
C ASN A 25 9.43 -15.76 3.09
N GLY A 26 8.30 -15.07 3.16
CA GLY A 26 8.13 -13.85 3.95
C GLY A 26 8.40 -12.58 3.15
N PHE A 27 7.76 -11.49 3.59
CA PHE A 27 8.03 -10.14 3.09
C PHE A 27 9.11 -9.48 3.95
N PRO A 28 9.95 -8.59 3.37
CA PRO A 28 10.87 -7.77 4.13
C PRO A 28 10.16 -6.96 5.21
N GLU A 29 10.86 -6.75 6.33
CA GLU A 29 10.40 -5.86 7.39
C GLU A 29 10.22 -4.43 6.84
N GLY A 30 9.11 -3.80 7.20
CA GLY A 30 8.77 -2.45 6.74
C GLY A 30 9.07 -1.37 7.77
N LYS A 31 9.50 -0.21 7.28
CA LYS A 31 9.69 1.02 8.06
C LYS A 31 8.34 1.65 8.38
N SER A 32 8.16 2.12 9.62
CA SER A 32 6.94 2.84 10.03
C SER A 32 6.81 4.21 9.35
N ILE A 33 5.63 4.50 8.80
CA ILE A 33 5.29 5.74 8.11
C ILE A 33 3.84 6.16 8.42
N ASN A 34 3.52 7.42 8.12
CA ASN A 34 2.15 7.92 8.04
C ASN A 34 1.86 8.37 6.60
N LEU A 35 0.62 8.18 6.13
CA LEU A 35 0.16 8.61 4.82
C LEU A 35 -0.26 10.11 4.81
N PRO A 36 -0.18 10.80 3.65
CA PRO A 36 0.31 10.32 2.37
C PRO A 36 1.83 10.10 2.37
N HIS A 37 2.30 9.16 1.56
CA HIS A 37 3.71 8.81 1.47
C HIS A 37 4.08 8.48 0.03
N ASP A 38 5.19 9.04 -0.43
CA ASP A 38 5.83 8.67 -1.69
C ASP A 38 7.08 7.85 -1.35
N ALA A 39 7.09 6.56 -1.67
CA ALA A 39 8.24 5.70 -1.39
C ALA A 39 9.38 5.92 -2.39
N MET A 40 9.08 6.42 -3.58
CA MET A 40 10.06 6.62 -4.63
C MET A 40 11.01 7.77 -4.28
N ILE A 41 10.52 8.82 -3.61
CA ILE A 41 11.34 9.99 -3.22
C ILE A 41 12.43 9.65 -2.19
N GLU A 42 12.28 8.55 -1.46
CA GLU A 42 13.30 8.07 -0.50
C GLU A 42 14.46 7.33 -1.18
N GLU A 43 14.37 7.06 -2.48
CA GLU A 43 15.40 6.34 -3.21
C GLU A 43 16.53 7.25 -3.71
N SER A 44 17.70 6.65 -3.96
CA SER A 44 18.74 7.33 -4.72
C SER A 44 18.35 7.41 -6.19
N THR A 45 18.67 8.53 -6.82
CA THR A 45 18.52 8.67 -8.27
C THR A 45 19.53 7.79 -9.00
N ASP A 46 19.14 7.28 -10.15
CA ASP A 46 20.00 6.50 -11.04
C ASP A 46 19.89 7.05 -12.46
N ILE A 47 21.00 7.57 -12.99
CA ILE A 47 21.07 8.11 -14.35
C ILE A 47 20.70 7.07 -15.41
N ASN A 48 20.89 5.78 -15.11
CA ASN A 48 20.55 4.65 -15.97
C ASN A 48 19.14 4.12 -15.71
N SER A 49 18.36 4.75 -14.82
CA SER A 49 16.96 4.40 -14.59
C SER A 49 16.21 4.37 -15.90
N ARG A 50 15.39 3.33 -16.10
CA ARG A 50 14.52 3.18 -17.27
C ARG A 50 13.61 4.40 -17.49
N ASN A 51 13.26 5.09 -16.41
CA ASN A 51 12.36 6.23 -16.43
C ASN A 51 13.07 7.56 -16.79
N ASN A 52 14.40 7.59 -16.73
CA ASN A 52 15.24 8.73 -17.15
C ASN A 52 14.72 10.07 -16.56
N THR A 53 14.77 11.16 -17.33
CA THR A 53 14.33 12.49 -16.91
C THR A 53 12.85 12.58 -16.55
N GLN A 54 11.99 11.66 -17.00
CA GLN A 54 10.53 11.72 -16.75
C GLN A 54 10.18 11.54 -15.28
N THR A 55 11.01 10.83 -14.52
CA THR A 55 10.88 10.68 -13.07
C THR A 55 12.05 11.34 -12.35
N ALA A 56 12.73 12.31 -12.96
CA ALA A 56 13.96 12.91 -12.43
C ALA A 56 14.99 11.85 -11.98
N TYR A 57 15.11 10.77 -12.75
CA TYR A 57 16.01 9.63 -12.51
C TYR A 57 15.68 8.75 -11.31
N PHE A 58 14.53 8.91 -10.66
CA PHE A 58 14.09 7.94 -9.67
C PHE A 58 13.66 6.61 -10.35
N PRO A 59 14.19 5.45 -9.91
CA PRO A 59 13.98 4.16 -10.59
C PRO A 59 12.58 3.58 -10.39
N GLY A 60 11.88 3.98 -9.32
CA GLY A 60 10.62 3.39 -8.91
C GLY A 60 10.78 1.93 -8.47
N GLY A 61 9.68 1.18 -8.55
CA GLY A 61 9.67 -0.23 -8.19
C GLY A 61 8.33 -0.66 -7.60
N TYR A 62 8.37 -1.79 -6.90
CA TYR A 62 7.22 -2.31 -6.18
C TYR A 62 7.39 -2.03 -4.69
N TYR A 63 6.36 -1.45 -4.07
CA TYR A 63 6.33 -1.17 -2.64
C TYR A 63 5.12 -1.82 -2.01
N ARG A 64 5.32 -2.37 -0.82
CA ARG A 64 4.26 -2.97 -0.02
C ARG A 64 3.96 -2.06 1.16
N TYR A 65 2.72 -1.61 1.25
CA TYR A 65 2.19 -0.89 2.40
C TYR A 65 1.35 -1.85 3.24
N THR A 66 1.65 -1.96 4.53
CA THR A 66 0.91 -2.82 5.47
C THR A 66 0.46 -2.05 6.68
N LYS A 67 -0.71 -2.41 7.20
CA LYS A 67 -1.20 -1.92 8.47
C LYS A 67 -2.00 -3.03 9.15
N ASP A 68 -1.60 -3.31 10.39
CA ASP A 68 -2.37 -4.15 11.29
C ASP A 68 -3.29 -3.26 12.11
N PHE A 69 -4.56 -3.66 12.24
CA PHE A 69 -5.54 -2.94 13.03
C PHE A 69 -6.56 -3.90 13.61
N THR A 70 -7.13 -3.54 14.75
CA THR A 70 -8.27 -4.24 15.32
C THR A 70 -9.53 -3.53 14.86
N ALA A 71 -10.46 -4.29 14.29
CA ALA A 71 -11.77 -3.76 14.00
C ALA A 71 -12.56 -3.57 15.30
N PRO A 72 -13.08 -2.35 15.58
CA PRO A 72 -13.91 -2.09 16.75
C PRO A 72 -15.22 -2.89 16.70
N GLU A 73 -15.77 -3.26 17.86
CA GLU A 73 -17.06 -3.98 17.95
C GLU A 73 -18.20 -3.16 17.31
N GLU A 74 -18.09 -1.82 17.31
CA GLU A 74 -19.08 -0.94 16.68
C GLU A 74 -19.15 -1.08 15.15
N TRP A 75 -18.21 -1.79 14.51
CA TRP A 75 -18.25 -2.06 13.07
C TRP A 75 -19.12 -3.27 12.72
N LYS A 76 -19.49 -4.09 13.71
CA LYS A 76 -20.35 -5.26 13.51
C LYS A 76 -21.67 -4.88 12.84
N ASP A 77 -22.08 -5.70 11.88
CA ASP A 77 -23.29 -5.52 11.07
C ASP A 77 -23.33 -4.20 10.29
N LYS A 78 -22.18 -3.54 10.08
CA LYS A 78 -22.05 -2.31 9.27
C LYS A 78 -21.23 -2.54 8.02
N ILE A 79 -21.55 -1.74 7.00
CA ILE A 79 -20.72 -1.62 5.81
C ILE A 79 -19.57 -0.67 6.12
N ILE A 80 -18.33 -1.17 6.01
CA ILE A 80 -17.12 -0.39 6.21
C ILE A 80 -16.46 -0.17 4.86
N ASN A 81 -16.13 1.08 4.52
CA ASN A 81 -15.43 1.42 3.29
C ASN A 81 -14.02 1.93 3.61
N LEU A 82 -13.02 1.35 2.94
CA LEU A 82 -11.65 1.86 2.90
C LEU A 82 -11.46 2.63 1.58
N GLU A 83 -11.29 3.93 1.69
CA GLU A 83 -11.17 4.85 0.56
C GLU A 83 -9.71 5.27 0.35
N PHE A 84 -9.25 5.20 -0.90
CA PHE A 84 -7.93 5.67 -1.33
C PHE A 84 -8.12 6.87 -2.26
N GLU A 85 -7.70 8.05 -1.81
CA GLU A 85 -7.78 9.27 -2.62
C GLU A 85 -6.78 9.26 -3.78
N GLY A 86 -5.72 8.45 -3.68
CA GLY A 86 -4.76 8.22 -4.76
C GLY A 86 -3.77 7.11 -4.42
N SER A 87 -3.44 6.28 -5.40
CA SER A 87 -2.41 5.25 -5.28
C SER A 87 -1.76 5.02 -6.65
N TYR A 88 -0.50 5.42 -6.78
CA TYR A 88 0.23 5.36 -8.04
C TYR A 88 1.28 4.25 -8.00
N MET A 89 1.20 3.20 -8.83
CA MET A 89 0.06 2.79 -9.65
C MET A 89 -0.03 1.26 -9.67
N ASN A 90 -1.05 0.70 -10.33
CA ASN A 90 -1.28 -0.75 -10.40
C ASN A 90 -1.39 -1.43 -9.03
N SER A 91 -1.90 -0.69 -8.05
CA SER A 91 -2.04 -1.13 -6.68
C SER A 91 -2.98 -2.33 -6.59
N ARG A 92 -2.61 -3.28 -5.72
CA ARG A 92 -3.44 -4.43 -5.34
C ARG A 92 -3.63 -4.40 -3.83
N VAL A 93 -4.86 -4.57 -3.38
CA VAL A 93 -5.18 -4.58 -1.95
C VAL A 93 -5.60 -5.98 -1.53
N TYR A 94 -5.06 -6.37 -0.39
CA TYR A 94 -5.34 -7.62 0.27
C TYR A 94 -5.77 -7.33 1.70
N LEU A 95 -6.78 -8.06 2.18
CA LEU A 95 -7.24 -8.03 3.57
C LEU A 95 -7.21 -9.46 4.10
N ASN A 96 -6.50 -9.68 5.22
CA ASN A 96 -6.33 -11.01 5.81
C ASN A 96 -5.90 -12.06 4.77
N ASN A 97 -4.91 -11.72 3.95
CA ASN A 97 -4.36 -12.53 2.84
C ASN A 97 -5.31 -12.79 1.65
N ASN A 98 -6.54 -12.30 1.69
CA ASN A 98 -7.48 -12.42 0.59
C ASN A 98 -7.37 -11.21 -0.35
N TYR A 99 -7.33 -11.47 -1.65
CA TYR A 99 -7.38 -10.42 -2.65
C TYR A 99 -8.74 -9.72 -2.61
N VAL A 100 -8.73 -8.39 -2.58
CA VAL A 100 -9.97 -7.59 -2.53
C VAL A 100 -10.18 -6.82 -3.82
N ALA A 101 -9.17 -6.10 -4.31
CA ALA A 101 -9.29 -5.27 -5.52
C ALA A 101 -7.92 -4.87 -6.09
N ALA A 102 -7.94 -4.38 -7.33
CA ALA A 102 -6.81 -3.76 -8.02
C ALA A 102 -7.24 -2.44 -8.69
N ALA A 103 -6.29 -1.50 -8.86
CA ALA A 103 -6.49 -0.19 -9.50
C ALA A 103 -7.68 0.62 -8.91
N ILE A 104 -7.54 1.08 -7.66
CA ILE A 104 -8.69 1.30 -6.77
C ILE A 104 -8.84 2.77 -6.32
N MET A 105 -10.09 3.21 -6.17
CA MET A 105 -10.51 4.45 -5.47
C MET A 105 -11.24 4.17 -4.13
N VAL A 106 -12.05 3.11 -4.04
CA VAL A 106 -12.78 2.72 -2.81
C VAL A 106 -12.93 1.21 -2.73
N ILE A 107 -12.83 0.64 -1.52
CA ILE A 107 -13.03 -0.78 -1.22
C ILE A 107 -14.06 -0.94 -0.12
N GLN A 108 -15.00 -1.87 -0.29
CA GLN A 108 -15.98 -2.24 0.73
C GLN A 108 -15.53 -3.50 1.49
N ILE A 109 -15.59 -3.45 2.81
CA ILE A 109 -15.24 -4.54 3.73
C ILE A 109 -16.54 -5.01 4.39
N PHE A 110 -16.76 -6.32 4.36
CA PHE A 110 -17.83 -7.00 5.10
C PHE A 110 -17.23 -7.55 6.40
N MET A 111 -17.90 -7.28 7.52
CA MET A 111 -17.47 -7.62 8.87
C MET A 111 -18.59 -8.31 9.64
#